data_AF-Q55C98-F1
#
_entry.id   AF-Q55C98-F1
#
_cell.length_a   1.000
_cell.length_b   1.000
_cell.length_c   1.000
_cell.angle_alpha   90.00
_cell.angle_beta   90.00
_cell.angle_gamma   90.00
#
_symmetry.space_group_name_H-M   'P 1'
#
loop_
_entity.id
_entity.type
_entity.pdbx_description
1 polymer ?
#
loop_
_entity_poly.entity_id
_entity_poly.type
_entity_poly.pdbx_seq_one_letter_code
_entity_poly.pdbx_strand_id
1 'polypeptide(L)'
;MYYINNSTVTTTPAPTQTPYDSRRCYCDPVFQLEEGEECNPEGCLTLSIIFLILYLIPIVICISRFYEMRNRKDSAWSIVSLVFLFITSLIRIIRSILLIVKFENYLIMGLTFVLPLGILICSYFNTLYVWVKIIHHINFSKMVSRVFPFLGKVLIGSQIVLMVLLIATCLAGWSFYATNTLLLVFLIYGGVGCIVFVKMIWQEYRDLSDKDCGVFSQTSHERIQKVLKLSSTAIVITILTVGMVIWSFKLEGKLPMSQILAYNFIGRFIEIVWIGVMLLVLAPKLQSWGQNSSSRTNRNSNLDDLSDSSIDIESNDDSSKEKDLTSCNNSSNLNINTNHNTSSSPNVNNNSNQSLEVSENLNNKDDLIGGADV
;
A
#
# COMPACT_ATOMS: atom_id res chain seq x y z
N MET A 1 -22.12 -82.39 -0.78
CA MET A 1 -22.81 -81.49 0.15
C MET A 1 -21.81 -80.47 0.66
N TYR A 2 -21.76 -79.29 0.06
CA TYR A 2 -21.07 -78.14 0.65
C TYR A 2 -22.01 -76.95 0.52
N TYR A 3 -22.65 -76.61 1.63
CA TYR A 3 -23.39 -75.37 1.80
C TYR A 3 -22.36 -74.30 2.17
N ILE A 4 -22.04 -73.40 1.25
CA ILE A 4 -21.32 -72.17 1.58
C ILE A 4 -22.36 -71.05 1.63
N ASN A 5 -22.63 -70.62 2.86
CA ASN A 5 -23.50 -69.50 3.20
C ASN A 5 -23.04 -68.23 2.46
N ASN A 6 -23.94 -67.64 1.68
CA ASN A 6 -23.79 -66.29 1.16
C ASN A 6 -23.90 -65.30 2.32
N SER A 7 -22.76 -64.87 2.86
CA SER A 7 -22.71 -63.69 3.72
C SER A 7 -23.09 -62.47 2.88
N THR A 8 -24.25 -61.91 3.18
CA THR A 8 -24.72 -60.61 2.71
C THR A 8 -23.73 -59.52 3.14
N VAL A 9 -22.86 -59.13 2.22
CA VAL A 9 -22.06 -57.91 2.36
C VAL A 9 -23.03 -56.75 2.20
N THR A 10 -23.42 -56.15 3.33
CA THR A 10 -24.14 -54.88 3.36
C THR A 10 -23.20 -53.79 2.87
N THR A 11 -23.12 -53.59 1.56
CA THR A 11 -22.50 -52.40 0.98
C THR A 11 -23.38 -51.21 1.34
N THR A 12 -22.91 -50.38 2.26
CA THR A 12 -23.49 -49.05 2.47
C THR A 12 -23.52 -48.33 1.11
N PRO A 13 -24.69 -47.82 0.66
CA PRO A 13 -24.77 -47.17 -0.63
C PRO A 13 -23.82 -45.97 -0.66
N ALA A 14 -22.99 -45.90 -1.70
CA ALA A 14 -22.18 -44.72 -1.98
C ALA A 14 -23.09 -43.48 -1.99
N PRO A 15 -22.62 -42.33 -1.47
CA PRO A 15 -23.44 -41.13 -1.40
C PRO A 15 -24.04 -40.83 -2.76
N THR A 16 -25.36 -40.66 -2.77
CA THR A 16 -26.18 -40.29 -3.92
C THR A 16 -25.54 -39.09 -4.61
N GLN A 17 -24.81 -39.33 -5.70
CA GLN A 17 -24.30 -38.26 -6.55
C GLN A 17 -25.53 -37.57 -7.14
N THR A 18 -25.80 -36.34 -6.70
CA THR A 18 -26.76 -35.47 -7.38
C THR A 18 -26.36 -35.40 -8.86
N PRO A 19 -27.33 -35.49 -9.80
CA PRO A 19 -27.03 -35.51 -11.23
C PRO A 19 -26.13 -34.34 -11.59
N TYR A 20 -24.92 -34.67 -12.05
CA TYR A 20 -23.88 -33.75 -12.46
C TYR A 20 -24.45 -32.82 -13.55
N ASP A 21 -24.52 -31.52 -13.27
CA ASP A 21 -24.79 -30.52 -14.31
C ASP A 21 -23.52 -30.47 -15.17
N SER A 22 -23.49 -31.31 -16.22
CA SER A 22 -22.36 -31.46 -17.15
C SER A 22 -21.97 -30.17 -17.89
N ARG A 23 -22.71 -29.08 -17.66
CA ARG A 23 -22.54 -27.78 -18.29
C ARG A 23 -21.64 -26.82 -17.51
N ARG A 24 -21.07 -27.21 -16.35
CA ARG A 24 -20.19 -26.34 -15.55
C ARG A 24 -18.76 -26.85 -15.52
N CYS A 25 -17.82 -26.01 -15.95
CA CYS A 25 -16.39 -26.30 -15.81
C CYS A 25 -15.94 -26.12 -14.36
N TYR A 26 -15.11 -27.03 -13.85
CA TYR A 26 -14.45 -26.83 -12.55
C TYR A 26 -13.48 -25.63 -12.55
N CYS A 27 -13.01 -25.23 -13.74
CA CYS A 27 -12.08 -24.12 -13.96
C CYS A 27 -12.62 -22.77 -13.47
N ASP A 28 -13.92 -22.58 -13.70
CA ASP A 28 -14.67 -21.43 -13.23
C ASP A 28 -16.16 -21.80 -13.09
N PRO A 29 -16.64 -22.07 -11.87
CA PRO A 29 -18.03 -22.49 -11.66
C PRO A 29 -19.05 -21.37 -11.89
N VAL A 30 -18.60 -20.15 -12.15
CA VAL A 30 -19.45 -18.97 -12.33
C VAL A 30 -20.13 -18.97 -13.70
N PHE A 31 -19.46 -19.47 -14.73
CA PHE A 31 -19.97 -19.45 -16.11
C PHE A 31 -20.56 -20.81 -16.52
N GLN A 32 -21.63 -20.77 -17.31
CA GLN A 32 -22.18 -21.96 -17.95
C GLN A 32 -21.52 -22.14 -19.32
N LEU A 33 -21.09 -23.36 -19.65
CA LEU A 33 -20.56 -23.68 -20.97
C LEU A 33 -21.66 -23.67 -22.03
N GLU A 34 -21.27 -23.41 -23.26
CA GLU A 34 -22.11 -23.61 -24.43
C GLU A 34 -22.50 -25.08 -24.62
N GLU A 35 -23.67 -25.32 -25.20
CA GLU A 35 -24.14 -26.69 -25.43
C GLU A 35 -23.24 -27.39 -26.44
N GLY A 36 -22.68 -28.53 -26.04
CA GLY A 36 -21.79 -29.34 -26.88
C GLY A 36 -20.30 -29.08 -26.66
N GLU A 37 -19.92 -28.11 -25.83
CA GLU A 37 -18.52 -27.95 -25.45
C GLU A 37 -18.16 -28.76 -24.20
N GLU A 38 -16.98 -29.39 -24.25
CA GLU A 38 -16.41 -30.09 -23.12
C GLU A 38 -15.46 -29.18 -22.34
N CYS A 39 -15.45 -29.34 -21.02
CA CYS A 39 -14.53 -28.63 -20.15
C CYS A 39 -13.09 -29.05 -20.47
N ASN A 40 -12.24 -28.16 -20.96
CA ASN A 40 -10.82 -28.45 -21.23
C ASN A 40 -10.03 -28.56 -19.89
N PRO A 41 -9.72 -29.78 -19.41
CA PRO A 41 -9.11 -29.93 -18.09
C PRO A 41 -7.64 -29.49 -18.09
N GLU A 42 -6.93 -29.69 -19.20
CA GLU A 42 -5.51 -29.37 -19.34
C GLU A 42 -5.28 -27.85 -19.27
N GLY A 43 -6.12 -27.07 -19.96
CA GLY A 43 -6.05 -25.61 -19.93
C GLY A 43 -6.25 -25.07 -18.51
N CYS A 44 -7.18 -25.65 -17.76
CA CYS A 44 -7.51 -25.19 -16.42
C CYS A 44 -6.48 -25.58 -15.37
N LEU A 45 -5.92 -26.79 -15.50
CA LEU A 45 -4.80 -27.22 -14.68
C LEU A 45 -3.59 -26.30 -14.92
N THR A 46 -3.28 -26.02 -16.19
CA THR A 46 -2.17 -25.15 -16.58
C THR A 46 -2.34 -23.73 -16.02
N LEU A 47 -3.51 -23.11 -16.20
CA LEU A 47 -3.80 -21.79 -15.62
C LEU A 47 -3.66 -21.81 -14.10
N SER A 48 -4.16 -22.85 -13.43
CA SER A 48 -4.10 -22.96 -11.96
C SER A 48 -2.66 -23.06 -11.46
N ILE A 49 -1.79 -23.81 -12.14
CA ILE A 49 -0.36 -23.92 -11.81
C ILE A 49 0.36 -22.58 -12.04
N ILE A 50 0.12 -21.93 -13.18
CA ILE A 50 0.74 -20.62 -13.50
C ILE A 50 0.37 -19.60 -12.41
N PHE A 51 -0.91 -19.49 -12.08
CA PHE A 51 -1.36 -18.52 -11.07
C PHE A 51 -0.93 -18.90 -9.66
N LEU A 52 -0.84 -20.19 -9.32
CA LEU A 52 -0.25 -20.64 -8.06
C LEU A 52 1.17 -20.09 -7.87
N ILE A 53 2.02 -20.21 -8.90
CA ILE A 53 3.40 -19.68 -8.87
C ILE A 53 3.38 -18.15 -8.79
N LEU A 54 2.56 -17.47 -9.59
CA LEU A 54 2.50 -16.02 -9.61
C LEU A 54 1.99 -15.41 -8.29
N TYR A 55 1.08 -16.08 -7.57
CA TYR A 55 0.60 -15.65 -6.24
C TYR A 55 1.57 -15.97 -5.10
N LEU A 56 2.53 -16.89 -5.28
CA LEU A 56 3.59 -17.12 -4.29
C LEU A 56 4.55 -15.92 -4.19
N ILE A 57 4.85 -15.26 -5.32
CA ILE A 57 5.74 -14.09 -5.38
C ILE A 57 5.29 -12.98 -4.42
N PRO A 58 4.05 -12.46 -4.49
CA PRO A 58 3.59 -11.41 -3.57
C PRO A 58 3.55 -11.88 -2.12
N ILE A 59 3.31 -13.16 -1.82
CA ILE A 59 3.40 -13.67 -0.43
C ILE A 59 4.82 -13.53 0.12
N VAL A 60 5.83 -13.94 -0.64
CA VAL A 60 7.23 -13.82 -0.23
C VAL A 60 7.60 -12.36 0.01
N ILE A 61 7.15 -11.46 -0.88
CA ILE A 61 7.35 -10.02 -0.73
C ILE A 61 6.63 -9.50 0.52
N CYS A 62 5.37 -9.91 0.77
CA CYS A 62 4.63 -9.53 1.97
C CYS A 62 5.37 -9.94 3.24
N ILE A 63 5.84 -11.19 3.32
CA ILE A 63 6.59 -11.71 4.48
C ILE A 63 7.87 -10.88 4.69
N SER A 64 8.66 -10.66 3.64
CA SER A 64 9.87 -9.83 3.70
C SER A 64 9.58 -8.42 4.22
N ARG A 65 8.49 -7.80 3.75
CA ARG A 65 8.04 -6.47 4.19
C ARG A 65 7.54 -6.45 5.63
N PHE A 66 6.87 -7.51 6.08
CA PHE A 66 6.46 -7.64 7.48
C PHE A 66 7.68 -7.61 8.41
N TYR A 67 8.75 -8.33 8.05
CA TYR A 67 10.00 -8.31 8.83
C TYR A 67 10.64 -6.91 8.85
N GLU A 68 10.68 -6.20 7.72
CA GLU A 68 11.24 -4.84 7.65
C GLU A 68 10.43 -3.83 8.50
N MET A 69 9.11 -4.01 8.58
CA MET A 69 8.20 -3.09 9.25
C MET A 69 7.94 -3.40 10.73
N ARG A 70 8.25 -4.62 11.19
CA ARG A 70 7.99 -5.08 12.57
C ARG A 70 8.50 -4.13 13.65
N ASN A 71 9.62 -3.46 13.41
CA ASN A 71 10.26 -2.58 14.39
C ASN A 71 9.82 -1.11 14.26
N ARG A 72 8.94 -0.75 13.31
CA ARG A 72 8.53 0.64 13.05
C ARG A 72 7.14 0.91 13.64
N LYS A 73 7.08 1.65 14.76
CA LYS A 73 5.82 2.00 15.45
C LYS A 73 4.85 2.83 14.60
N ASP A 74 5.35 3.69 13.70
CA ASP A 74 4.52 4.60 12.90
C ASP A 74 3.81 3.94 11.70
N SER A 75 3.96 2.63 11.52
CA SER A 75 3.57 1.92 10.29
C SER A 75 2.31 1.06 10.41
N ALA A 76 1.54 1.18 11.50
CA ALA A 76 0.38 0.31 11.78
C ALA A 76 -0.61 0.17 10.60
N TRP A 77 -1.00 1.28 9.96
CA TRP A 77 -1.93 1.26 8.83
C TRP A 77 -1.35 0.60 7.57
N SER A 78 -0.05 0.78 7.35
CA SER A 78 0.68 0.10 6.28
C SER A 78 0.74 -1.41 6.53
N ILE A 79 0.92 -1.83 7.79
CA ILE A 79 0.87 -3.24 8.20
C ILE A 79 -0.51 -3.82 7.92
N VAL A 80 -1.60 -3.11 8.24
CA VAL A 80 -2.97 -3.58 7.95
C VAL A 80 -3.18 -3.81 6.45
N SER A 81 -2.71 -2.89 5.59
CA SER A 81 -2.78 -3.08 4.13
C SER A 81 -2.01 -4.33 3.69
N LEU A 82 -0.83 -4.53 4.28
CA LEU A 82 0.01 -5.70 4.00
C LEU A 82 -0.65 -7.02 4.43
N VAL A 83 -1.37 -7.02 5.57
CA VAL A 83 -2.18 -8.16 6.04
C VAL A 83 -3.28 -8.46 5.04
N PHE A 84 -4.00 -7.46 4.54
CA PHE A 84 -5.02 -7.68 3.53
C PHE A 84 -4.44 -8.25 2.23
N LEU A 85 -3.29 -7.76 1.76
CA LEU A 85 -2.63 -8.31 0.57
C LEU A 85 -2.14 -9.75 0.79
N PHE A 86 -1.62 -10.04 1.98
CA PHE A 86 -1.22 -11.39 2.35
C PHE A 86 -2.41 -12.35 2.39
N ILE A 87 -3.51 -11.98 3.04
CA ILE A 87 -4.74 -12.78 3.10
C ILE A 87 -5.33 -12.98 1.70
N THR A 88 -5.38 -11.93 0.88
CA THR A 88 -5.84 -12.00 -0.52
C THR A 88 -5.04 -13.04 -1.29
N SER A 89 -3.70 -12.95 -1.22
CA SER A 89 -2.80 -13.86 -1.92
C SER A 89 -2.93 -15.30 -1.40
N LEU A 90 -3.08 -15.48 -0.08
CA LEU A 90 -3.30 -16.79 0.53
C LEU A 90 -4.60 -17.44 0.05
N ILE A 91 -5.70 -16.70 0.02
CA ILE A 91 -6.99 -17.20 -0.48
C ILE A 91 -6.88 -17.59 -1.97
N ARG A 92 -6.12 -16.83 -2.77
CA ARG A 92 -5.88 -17.16 -4.19
C ARG A 92 -5.03 -18.41 -4.38
N ILE A 93 -4.06 -18.66 -3.51
CA ILE A 93 -3.32 -19.93 -3.49
C ILE A 93 -4.24 -21.08 -3.13
N ILE A 94 -5.03 -20.95 -2.06
CA ILE A 94 -6.01 -21.96 -1.66
C ILE A 94 -6.96 -22.26 -2.82
N ARG A 95 -7.51 -21.23 -3.47
CA ARG A 95 -8.33 -21.39 -4.69
C ARG A 95 -7.61 -22.18 -5.78
N SER A 96 -6.35 -21.85 -6.06
CA SER A 96 -5.57 -22.53 -7.10
C SER A 96 -5.34 -24.01 -6.76
N ILE A 97 -5.12 -24.34 -5.47
CA ILE A 97 -5.03 -25.72 -5.00
C ILE A 97 -6.38 -26.42 -5.13
N LEU A 98 -7.49 -25.78 -4.74
CA LEU A 98 -8.85 -26.33 -4.90
C LEU A 98 -9.19 -26.65 -6.36
N LEU A 99 -8.74 -25.81 -7.30
CA LEU A 99 -8.87 -26.06 -8.74
C LEU A 99 -8.04 -27.26 -9.21
N ILE A 100 -6.82 -27.42 -8.69
CA ILE A 100 -5.94 -28.56 -9.03
C ILE A 100 -6.55 -29.88 -8.54
N VAL A 101 -7.10 -29.92 -7.33
CA VAL A 101 -7.74 -31.12 -6.76
C VAL A 101 -9.19 -31.33 -7.26
N LYS A 102 -9.67 -30.50 -8.20
CA LYS A 102 -11.03 -30.55 -8.77
C LYS A 102 -12.13 -30.51 -7.70
N PHE A 103 -12.01 -29.58 -6.75
CA PHE A 103 -12.98 -29.45 -5.66
C PHE A 103 -14.35 -28.96 -6.17
N GLU A 104 -15.42 -29.68 -5.84
CA GLU A 104 -16.75 -29.50 -6.47
C GLU A 104 -17.70 -28.57 -5.70
N ASN A 105 -17.35 -28.11 -4.50
CA ASN A 105 -18.25 -27.27 -3.71
C ASN A 105 -18.29 -25.83 -4.25
N TYR A 106 -19.38 -25.51 -4.97
CA TYR A 106 -19.64 -24.22 -5.59
C TYR A 106 -19.61 -23.04 -4.60
N LEU A 107 -20.06 -23.22 -3.36
CA LEU A 107 -20.10 -22.14 -2.38
C LEU A 107 -18.68 -21.73 -1.98
N ILE A 108 -17.83 -22.71 -1.68
CA ILE A 108 -16.43 -22.47 -1.32
C ILE A 108 -15.65 -21.90 -2.52
N MET A 109 -15.92 -22.41 -3.73
CA MET A 109 -15.33 -21.87 -4.95
C MET A 109 -15.81 -20.45 -5.25
N GLY A 110 -17.08 -20.12 -5.06
CA GLY A 110 -17.59 -18.75 -5.19
C GLY A 110 -16.97 -17.82 -4.14
N LEU A 111 -16.90 -18.25 -2.88
CA LEU A 111 -16.33 -17.46 -1.79
C LEU A 111 -14.85 -17.17 -2.02
N THR A 112 -14.05 -18.17 -2.39
CA THR A 112 -12.63 -18.00 -2.70
C THR A 112 -12.38 -17.22 -4.01
N PHE A 113 -13.42 -17.02 -4.83
CA PHE A 113 -13.37 -16.14 -5.99
C PHE A 113 -13.60 -14.67 -5.61
N VAL A 114 -14.68 -14.40 -4.88
CA VAL A 114 -15.21 -13.04 -4.60
C VAL A 114 -14.50 -12.39 -3.41
N LEU A 115 -14.30 -13.12 -2.31
CA LEU A 115 -13.74 -12.61 -1.08
C LEU A 115 -12.37 -11.91 -1.27
N PRO A 116 -11.38 -12.49 -1.98
CA PRO A 116 -10.10 -11.81 -2.22
C PRO A 116 -10.26 -10.50 -2.99
N LEU A 117 -11.21 -10.38 -3.92
CA LEU A 117 -11.46 -9.11 -4.63
C LEU A 117 -11.95 -8.03 -3.66
N GLY A 118 -12.86 -8.40 -2.75
CA GLY A 118 -13.33 -7.50 -1.70
C GLY A 118 -12.21 -7.03 -0.78
N ILE A 119 -11.40 -7.97 -0.28
CA ILE A 119 -10.25 -7.66 0.58
C ILE A 119 -9.21 -6.81 -0.18
N LEU A 120 -9.02 -7.04 -1.48
CA LEU A 120 -8.13 -6.24 -2.31
C LEU A 120 -8.63 -4.79 -2.44
N ILE A 121 -9.93 -4.57 -2.65
CA ILE A 121 -10.54 -3.23 -2.66
C ILE A 121 -10.40 -2.57 -1.27
N CYS A 122 -10.60 -3.32 -0.19
CA CYS A 122 -10.36 -2.81 1.16
C CYS A 122 -8.89 -2.40 1.37
N SER A 123 -7.94 -3.21 0.89
CA SER A 123 -6.51 -2.89 0.90
C SER A 123 -6.20 -1.63 0.08
N TYR A 124 -6.87 -1.46 -1.06
CA TYR A 124 -6.76 -0.27 -1.87
C TYR A 124 -7.24 0.98 -1.11
N PHE A 125 -8.41 0.95 -0.46
CA PHE A 125 -8.89 2.06 0.36
C PHE A 125 -7.98 2.34 1.56
N ASN A 126 -7.43 1.30 2.18
CA ASN A 126 -6.50 1.48 3.29
C ASN A 126 -5.17 2.08 2.80
N THR A 127 -4.72 1.70 1.60
CA THR A 127 -3.57 2.32 0.95
C THR A 127 -3.85 3.80 0.67
N LEU A 128 -5.01 4.15 0.10
CA LEU A 128 -5.44 5.55 -0.08
C LEU A 128 -5.50 6.31 1.25
N TYR A 129 -5.94 5.68 2.34
CA TYR A 129 -5.93 6.28 3.67
C TYR A 129 -4.50 6.60 4.14
N VAL A 130 -3.56 5.66 3.98
CA VAL A 130 -2.13 5.88 4.30
C VAL A 130 -1.59 7.06 3.48
N TRP A 131 -1.96 7.16 2.20
CA TRP A 131 -1.60 8.29 1.35
C TRP A 131 -2.11 9.61 1.88
N VAL A 132 -3.40 9.70 2.22
CA VAL A 132 -4.00 10.91 2.79
C VAL A 132 -3.23 11.36 4.03
N LYS A 133 -2.82 10.41 4.88
CA LYS A 133 -2.03 10.70 6.09
C LYS A 133 -0.61 11.22 5.76
N ILE A 134 0.07 10.61 4.80
CA ILE A 134 1.42 11.05 4.36
C ILE A 134 1.33 12.47 3.77
N ILE A 135 0.35 12.71 2.90
CA ILE A 135 0.16 14.00 2.22
C ILE A 135 -0.26 15.07 3.21
N HIS A 136 -1.08 14.75 4.23
CA HIS A 136 -1.43 15.69 5.30
C HIS A 136 -0.21 16.19 6.10
N HIS A 137 0.88 15.41 6.17
CA HIS A 137 2.10 15.83 6.86
C HIS A 137 2.92 16.86 6.06
N ILE A 138 2.69 16.95 4.75
CA ILE A 138 3.17 18.05 3.93
C ILE A 138 2.18 19.18 4.20
N ASN A 139 2.61 20.26 4.84
CA ASN A 139 1.73 21.38 5.23
C ASN A 139 1.14 22.10 3.99
N PHE A 140 0.16 21.47 3.34
CA PHE A 140 -0.59 22.03 2.22
C PHE A 140 -1.57 23.11 2.68
N SER A 141 -2.20 23.76 1.71
CA SER A 141 -3.29 24.71 1.88
C SER A 141 -4.32 24.33 2.96
N LYS A 142 -4.88 25.35 3.64
CA LYS A 142 -5.92 25.22 4.69
C LYS A 142 -7.16 24.43 4.24
N MET A 143 -7.44 24.38 2.94
CA MET A 143 -8.57 23.60 2.40
C MET A 143 -8.30 22.08 2.50
N VAL A 144 -7.09 21.66 2.11
CA VAL A 144 -6.66 20.25 2.11
C VAL A 144 -6.68 19.68 3.52
N SER A 145 -6.18 20.45 4.51
CA SER A 145 -6.15 20.02 5.92
C SER A 145 -7.53 19.79 6.52
N ARG A 146 -8.58 20.43 6.02
CA ARG A 146 -9.97 20.21 6.48
C ARG A 146 -10.62 18.99 5.80
N VAL A 147 -10.40 18.79 4.50
CA VAL A 147 -11.03 17.71 3.72
C VAL A 147 -10.42 16.34 4.02
N PHE A 148 -9.11 16.28 4.27
CA PHE A 148 -8.38 15.03 4.41
C PHE A 148 -8.77 14.17 5.61
N PRO A 149 -8.91 14.72 6.83
CA PRO A 149 -9.36 13.93 7.99
C PRO A 149 -10.76 13.36 7.79
N PHE A 150 -11.65 14.13 7.14
CA PHE A 150 -13.00 13.67 6.82
C PHE A 150 -12.96 12.50 5.84
N LEU A 151 -12.21 12.66 4.75
CA LEU A 151 -12.11 11.65 3.70
C LEU A 151 -11.45 10.35 4.20
N GLY A 152 -10.47 10.46 5.10
CA GLY A 152 -9.89 9.29 5.77
C GLY A 152 -10.93 8.49 6.58
N LYS A 153 -11.84 9.15 7.28
CA LYS A 153 -12.96 8.48 8.00
C LYS A 153 -13.92 7.80 7.03
N VAL A 154 -14.25 8.44 5.92
CA VAL A 154 -15.13 7.85 4.89
C VAL A 154 -14.48 6.62 4.26
N LEU A 155 -13.17 6.64 3.96
CA LEU A 155 -12.45 5.49 3.43
C LEU A 155 -12.48 4.30 4.40
N ILE A 156 -12.23 4.51 5.69
CA ILE A 156 -12.30 3.43 6.70
C ILE A 156 -13.74 2.91 6.84
N GLY A 157 -14.74 3.80 6.93
CA GLY A 157 -16.15 3.41 7.01
C GLY A 157 -16.58 2.59 5.79
N SER A 158 -16.14 2.97 4.59
CA SER A 158 -16.45 2.25 3.36
C SER A 158 -15.88 0.82 3.31
N GLN A 159 -14.75 0.56 3.95
CA GLN A 159 -14.18 -0.80 4.05
C GLN A 159 -15.07 -1.72 4.90
N ILE A 160 -15.54 -1.22 6.05
CA ILE A 160 -16.42 -1.98 6.95
C ILE A 160 -17.73 -2.30 6.21
N VAL A 161 -18.33 -1.30 5.56
CA VAL A 161 -19.56 -1.48 4.78
C VAL A 161 -19.36 -2.50 3.65
N LEU A 162 -18.26 -2.40 2.89
CA LEU A 162 -17.96 -3.36 1.82
C LEU A 162 -17.83 -4.80 2.35
N MET A 163 -17.09 -5.00 3.46
CA MET A 163 -16.91 -6.34 4.03
C MET A 163 -18.23 -6.94 4.54
N VAL A 164 -19.06 -6.14 5.22
CA VAL A 164 -20.38 -6.58 5.70
C VAL A 164 -21.28 -6.94 4.52
N LEU A 165 -21.33 -6.09 3.48
CA LEU A 165 -22.16 -6.34 2.29
C LEU A 165 -21.67 -7.58 1.52
N LEU A 166 -20.36 -7.79 1.41
CA LEU A 166 -19.82 -8.99 0.76
C LEU A 166 -20.14 -10.27 1.54
N ILE A 167 -19.98 -10.26 2.86
CA ILE A 167 -20.34 -11.41 3.69
C ILE A 167 -21.84 -11.71 3.57
N ALA A 168 -22.69 -10.68 3.66
CA ALA A 168 -24.13 -10.82 3.50
C ALA A 168 -24.52 -11.35 2.11
N THR A 169 -23.89 -10.83 1.05
CA THR A 169 -24.11 -11.27 -0.34
C THR A 169 -23.71 -12.74 -0.53
N CYS A 170 -22.56 -13.15 0.03
CA CYS A 170 -22.10 -14.53 -0.01
C CYS A 170 -23.02 -15.48 0.77
N LEU A 171 -23.52 -15.09 1.94
CA LEU A 171 -24.42 -15.91 2.77
C LEU A 171 -25.83 -15.99 2.18
N ALA A 172 -26.32 -14.93 1.57
CA ALA A 172 -27.64 -14.89 0.94
C ALA A 172 -27.71 -15.65 -0.39
N GLY A 173 -26.58 -16.13 -0.92
CA GLY A 173 -26.54 -16.80 -2.23
C GLY A 173 -26.95 -15.87 -3.37
N TRP A 174 -26.63 -14.58 -3.27
CA TRP A 174 -27.00 -13.58 -4.26
C TRP A 174 -26.45 -13.91 -5.65
N SER A 175 -27.13 -13.39 -6.67
CA SER A 175 -26.73 -13.59 -8.06
C SER A 175 -25.33 -13.00 -8.33
N PHE A 176 -24.62 -13.61 -9.28
CA PHE A 176 -23.33 -13.12 -9.77
C PHE A 176 -23.38 -11.63 -10.14
N TYR A 177 -24.47 -11.20 -10.78
CA TYR A 177 -24.70 -9.80 -11.16
C TYR A 177 -24.78 -8.86 -9.96
N ALA A 178 -25.44 -9.26 -8.87
CA ALA A 178 -25.55 -8.42 -7.68
C ALA A 178 -24.17 -8.22 -7.02
N THR A 179 -23.39 -9.30 -6.92
CA THR A 179 -22.01 -9.26 -6.40
C THR A 179 -21.11 -8.37 -7.27
N ASN A 180 -21.16 -8.51 -8.60
CA ASN A 180 -20.37 -7.68 -9.50
C ASN A 180 -20.81 -6.22 -9.49
N THR A 181 -22.11 -5.95 -9.33
CA THR A 181 -22.64 -4.58 -9.23
C THR A 181 -22.12 -3.91 -7.97
N LEU A 182 -22.16 -4.62 -6.84
CA LEU A 182 -21.60 -4.15 -5.59
C LEU A 182 -20.11 -3.82 -5.75
N LEU A 183 -19.31 -4.75 -6.28
CA LEU A 183 -17.88 -4.53 -6.53
C LEU A 183 -17.65 -3.34 -7.47
N LEU A 184 -18.42 -3.22 -8.55
CA LEU A 184 -18.31 -2.13 -9.52
C LEU A 184 -18.55 -0.76 -8.85
N VAL A 185 -19.60 -0.64 -8.03
CA VAL A 185 -19.90 0.62 -7.32
C VAL A 185 -18.73 1.04 -6.43
N PHE A 186 -18.16 0.11 -5.67
CA PHE A 186 -17.01 0.41 -4.80
C PHE A 186 -15.73 0.70 -5.60
N LEU A 187 -15.52 0.03 -6.74
CA LEU A 187 -14.39 0.32 -7.64
C LEU A 187 -14.50 1.71 -8.26
N ILE A 188 -15.67 2.10 -8.76
CA ILE A 188 -15.91 3.42 -9.33
C ILE A 188 -15.73 4.48 -8.24
N TYR A 189 -16.33 4.27 -7.07
CA TYR A 189 -16.18 5.15 -5.92
C TYR A 189 -14.69 5.35 -5.55
N GLY A 190 -13.93 4.26 -5.46
CA GLY A 190 -12.49 4.30 -5.23
C GLY A 190 -11.69 5.01 -6.32
N GLY A 191 -11.99 4.70 -7.58
CA GLY A 191 -11.31 5.27 -8.75
C GLY A 191 -11.56 6.78 -8.87
N VAL A 192 -12.81 7.23 -8.71
CA VAL A 192 -13.15 8.67 -8.68
C VAL A 192 -12.43 9.36 -7.53
N GLY A 193 -12.43 8.76 -6.33
CA GLY A 193 -11.68 9.27 -5.19
C GLY A 193 -10.21 9.45 -5.51
N CYS A 194 -9.55 8.43 -6.09
CA CYS A 194 -8.15 8.48 -6.47
C CYS A 194 -7.85 9.54 -7.54
N ILE A 195 -8.70 9.71 -8.55
CA ILE A 195 -8.54 10.75 -9.57
C ILE A 195 -8.62 12.14 -8.94
N VAL A 196 -9.62 12.38 -8.07
CA VAL A 196 -9.77 13.66 -7.35
C VAL A 196 -8.54 13.92 -6.48
N PHE A 197 -8.05 12.91 -5.76
CA PHE A 197 -6.83 13.03 -4.95
C PHE A 197 -5.60 13.38 -5.78
N VAL A 198 -5.33 12.63 -6.85
CA VAL A 198 -4.15 12.87 -7.70
C VAL A 198 -4.22 14.25 -8.33
N LYS A 199 -5.40 14.68 -8.79
CA LYS A 199 -5.58 16.03 -9.34
C LYS A 199 -5.31 17.11 -8.30
N MET A 200 -5.83 16.97 -7.09
CA MET A 200 -5.66 17.95 -6.03
C MET A 200 -4.19 18.05 -5.58
N ILE A 201 -3.50 16.92 -5.45
CA ILE A 201 -2.06 16.88 -5.15
C ILE A 201 -1.26 17.52 -6.28
N TRP A 202 -1.60 17.24 -7.54
CA TRP A 202 -0.90 17.79 -8.71
C TRP A 202 -1.03 19.32 -8.78
N GLN A 203 -2.21 19.86 -8.49
CA GLN A 203 -2.44 21.31 -8.48
C GLN A 203 -1.59 22.00 -7.41
N GLU A 204 -1.63 21.52 -6.17
CA GLU A 204 -0.83 22.09 -5.08
C GLU A 204 0.68 21.91 -5.32
N TYR A 205 1.10 20.76 -5.86
CA TYR A 205 2.49 20.53 -6.22
C TYR A 205 2.98 21.50 -7.29
N ARG A 206 2.17 21.78 -8.31
CA ARG A 206 2.49 22.75 -9.36
C ARG A 206 2.58 24.17 -8.79
N ASP A 207 1.62 24.55 -7.95
CA ASP A 207 1.59 25.87 -7.33
C ASP A 207 2.80 26.11 -6.41
N LEU A 208 3.35 25.06 -5.79
CA LEU A 208 4.57 25.11 -5.00
C LEU A 208 5.82 25.13 -5.88
N SER A 209 5.89 24.27 -6.91
CA SER A 209 7.05 24.21 -7.81
C SER A 209 7.24 25.50 -8.61
N ASP A 210 6.15 26.17 -8.98
CA ASP A 210 6.20 27.44 -9.71
C ASP A 210 6.67 28.60 -8.81
N LYS A 211 6.56 28.45 -7.48
CA LYS A 211 6.98 29.45 -6.48
C LYS A 211 8.37 29.21 -5.91
N ASP A 212 9.04 28.11 -6.29
CA ASP A 212 10.24 27.65 -5.60
C ASP A 212 11.47 28.53 -5.84
N CYS A 213 11.57 29.58 -5.02
CA CYS A 213 12.78 30.35 -4.72
C CYS A 213 13.74 29.58 -3.78
N GLY A 214 13.91 28.27 -3.97
CA GLY A 214 14.97 27.47 -3.30
C GLY A 214 14.61 26.77 -1.99
N VAL A 215 13.33 26.65 -1.60
CA VAL A 215 12.93 25.99 -0.34
C VAL A 215 12.68 24.48 -0.52
N PHE A 216 12.20 24.03 -1.68
CA PHE A 216 12.11 22.58 -1.93
C PHE A 216 13.46 22.00 -2.35
N SER A 217 13.98 21.07 -1.54
CA SER A 217 15.11 20.25 -1.95
C SER A 217 14.71 19.38 -3.15
N GLN A 218 15.62 19.22 -4.12
CA GLN A 218 15.47 18.33 -5.28
C GLN A 218 14.99 16.92 -4.90
N THR A 219 15.35 16.46 -3.69
CA THR A 219 14.94 15.15 -3.17
C THR A 219 13.44 15.04 -2.85
N SER A 220 12.78 16.10 -2.39
CA SER A 220 11.33 16.12 -2.17
C SER A 220 10.57 16.06 -3.48
N HIS A 221 11.06 16.78 -4.50
CA HIS A 221 10.48 16.80 -5.84
C HIS A 221 10.52 15.41 -6.48
N GLU A 222 11.67 14.73 -6.46
CA GLU A 222 11.78 13.35 -6.97
C GLU A 222 10.86 12.36 -6.24
N ARG A 223 10.67 12.53 -4.93
CA ARG A 223 9.77 11.67 -4.14
C ARG A 223 8.33 11.87 -4.55
N ILE A 224 7.87 13.11 -4.67
CA ILE A 224 6.50 13.44 -5.10
C ILE A 224 6.24 12.95 -6.53
N GLN A 225 7.22 13.04 -7.43
CA GLN A 225 7.08 12.49 -8.79
C GLN A 225 6.98 10.96 -8.81
N LYS A 226 7.79 10.26 -8.02
CA LYS A 226 7.71 8.78 -7.88
C LYS A 226 6.33 8.36 -7.36
N VAL A 227 5.84 9.09 -6.37
CA VAL A 227 4.51 8.97 -5.79
C VAL A 227 3.43 9.09 -6.87
N LEU A 228 3.44 10.18 -7.64
CA LEU A 228 2.45 10.47 -8.68
C LEU A 228 2.47 9.42 -9.80
N LYS A 229 3.66 8.95 -10.19
CA LYS A 229 3.82 7.89 -11.21
C LYS A 229 3.20 6.56 -10.74
N LEU A 230 3.39 6.20 -9.47
CA LEU A 230 2.77 5.01 -8.89
C LEU A 230 1.24 5.16 -8.81
N SER A 231 0.73 6.34 -8.41
CA SER A 231 -0.71 6.62 -8.38
C SER A 231 -1.34 6.57 -9.79
N SER A 232 -0.66 7.09 -10.81
CA SER A 232 -1.11 6.99 -12.20
C SER A 232 -1.24 5.54 -12.65
N THR A 233 -0.28 4.68 -12.28
CA THR A 233 -0.35 3.24 -12.58
C THR A 233 -1.54 2.58 -11.87
N ALA A 234 -1.81 2.95 -10.62
CA ALA A 234 -2.97 2.46 -9.89
C ALA A 234 -4.30 2.85 -10.56
N ILE A 235 -4.43 4.08 -11.07
CA ILE A 235 -5.62 4.53 -11.82
C ILE A 235 -5.82 3.68 -13.08
N VAL A 236 -4.76 3.42 -13.85
CA VAL A 236 -4.85 2.58 -15.05
C VAL A 236 -5.34 1.18 -14.69
N ILE A 237 -4.81 0.58 -13.62
CA ILE A 237 -5.25 -0.74 -13.17
C ILE A 237 -6.71 -0.71 -12.71
N THR A 238 -7.15 0.32 -11.99
CA THR A 238 -8.57 0.47 -11.61
C THR A 238 -9.48 0.55 -12.83
N ILE A 239 -9.08 1.29 -13.87
CA ILE A 239 -9.84 1.35 -15.14
C ILE A 239 -9.90 -0.02 -15.81
N LEU A 240 -8.79 -0.77 -15.85
CA LEU A 240 -8.76 -2.12 -16.39
C LEU A 240 -9.67 -3.07 -15.60
N THR A 241 -9.66 -3.00 -14.27
CA THR A 241 -10.56 -3.79 -13.41
C THR A 241 -12.03 -3.42 -13.68
N VAL A 242 -12.35 -2.12 -13.78
CA VAL A 242 -13.71 -1.68 -14.14
C VAL A 242 -14.09 -2.23 -15.52
N GLY A 243 -13.18 -2.19 -16.49
CA GLY A 243 -13.37 -2.80 -17.81
C GLY A 243 -13.67 -4.30 -17.74
N MET A 244 -12.94 -5.04 -16.89
CA MET A 244 -13.20 -6.47 -16.64
C MET A 244 -14.56 -6.73 -16.00
N VAL A 245 -14.96 -5.91 -15.03
CA VAL A 245 -16.28 -6.04 -14.40
C VAL A 245 -17.39 -5.70 -15.38
N ILE A 246 -17.23 -4.67 -16.22
CA ILE A 246 -18.17 -4.36 -17.31
C ILE A 246 -18.22 -5.51 -18.32
N TRP A 247 -17.07 -6.11 -18.67
CA TRP A 247 -17.02 -7.28 -19.52
C TRP A 247 -17.82 -8.43 -18.91
N SER A 248 -17.72 -8.65 -17.59
CA SER A 248 -18.51 -9.68 -16.90
C SER A 248 -20.03 -9.53 -17.05
N PHE A 249 -20.54 -8.31 -17.24
CA PHE A 249 -21.96 -8.08 -17.52
C PHE A 249 -22.35 -8.35 -18.97
N LYS A 250 -21.42 -8.24 -19.92
CA LYS A 250 -21.68 -8.60 -21.33
C LYS A 250 -21.66 -10.10 -21.58
N LEU A 251 -21.08 -10.85 -20.65
CA LEU A 251 -21.05 -12.30 -20.64
C LEU A 251 -22.39 -12.86 -20.12
N GLU A 252 -23.51 -12.42 -20.68
CA GLU A 252 -24.81 -13.03 -20.40
C GLU A 252 -24.93 -14.34 -21.19
N GLY A 253 -24.93 -15.46 -20.48
CA GLY A 253 -25.30 -16.76 -21.04
C GLY A 253 -24.14 -17.75 -21.22
N LYS A 254 -24.28 -18.58 -22.26
CA LYS A 254 -23.38 -19.67 -22.62
C LYS A 254 -22.16 -19.10 -23.33
N LEU A 255 -20.97 -19.42 -22.84
CA LEU A 255 -19.72 -18.95 -23.44
C LEU A 255 -18.90 -20.12 -23.97
N PRO A 256 -18.15 -19.90 -25.06
CA PRO A 256 -17.16 -20.85 -25.48
C PRO A 256 -16.02 -20.90 -24.47
N MET A 257 -15.43 -22.07 -24.29
CA MET A 257 -14.39 -22.37 -23.32
C MET A 257 -13.16 -21.47 -23.50
N SER A 258 -12.86 -21.08 -24.74
CA SER A 258 -11.79 -20.12 -25.06
C SER A 258 -12.00 -18.76 -24.39
N GLN A 259 -13.23 -18.26 -24.32
CA GLN A 259 -13.55 -16.98 -23.68
C GLN A 259 -13.52 -17.08 -22.16
N ILE A 260 -13.97 -18.20 -21.58
CA ILE A 260 -13.89 -18.45 -20.13
C ILE A 260 -12.43 -18.50 -19.67
N LEU A 261 -11.58 -19.20 -20.42
CA LEU A 261 -10.13 -19.26 -20.15
C LEU A 261 -9.48 -17.88 -20.28
N ALA A 262 -9.80 -17.13 -21.35
CA ALA A 262 -9.28 -15.78 -21.56
C ALA A 262 -9.70 -14.81 -20.45
N TYR A 263 -10.99 -14.83 -20.07
CA TYR A 263 -11.51 -13.99 -18.98
C TYR A 263 -10.80 -14.29 -17.66
N ASN A 264 -10.62 -15.57 -17.32
CA ASN A 264 -9.89 -15.99 -16.12
C ASN A 264 -8.43 -15.57 -16.15
N PHE A 265 -7.76 -15.75 -17.29
CA PHE A 265 -6.36 -15.37 -17.45
C PHE A 265 -6.17 -13.86 -17.29
N ILE A 266 -6.94 -13.06 -18.03
CA ILE A 266 -6.84 -11.60 -18.02
C ILE A 266 -7.21 -11.04 -16.65
N GLY A 267 -8.32 -11.51 -16.06
CA GLY A 267 -8.79 -11.04 -14.75
C GLY A 267 -7.79 -11.32 -13.63
N ARG A 268 -7.24 -12.54 -13.56
CA ARG A 268 -6.22 -12.90 -12.56
C ARG A 268 -4.88 -12.21 -12.81
N PHE A 269 -4.51 -11.97 -14.06
CA PHE A 269 -3.30 -11.21 -14.38
C PHE A 269 -3.40 -9.76 -13.92
N ILE A 270 -4.53 -9.09 -14.19
CA ILE A 270 -4.80 -7.74 -13.69
C ILE A 270 -4.74 -7.70 -12.16
N GLU A 271 -5.30 -8.71 -11.48
CA GLU A 271 -5.22 -8.81 -10.03
C GLU A 271 -3.79 -8.91 -9.50
N ILE A 272 -2.93 -9.73 -10.11
CA ILE A 272 -1.51 -9.83 -9.72
C ILE A 272 -0.79 -8.50 -9.92
N VAL A 273 -1.02 -7.84 -11.06
CA VAL A 273 -0.44 -6.53 -11.34
C VAL A 273 -0.94 -5.51 -10.32
N TRP A 274 -2.21 -5.59 -9.92
CA TRP A 274 -2.78 -4.74 -8.87
C TRP A 274 -2.11 -4.96 -7.51
N ILE A 275 -1.98 -6.21 -7.06
CA ILE A 275 -1.26 -6.55 -5.84
C ILE A 275 0.18 -6.02 -5.91
N GLY A 276 0.85 -6.22 -7.04
CA GLY A 276 2.20 -5.70 -7.29
C GLY A 276 2.30 -4.18 -7.13
N VAL A 277 1.38 -3.43 -7.72
CA VAL A 277 1.34 -1.96 -7.56
C VAL A 277 1.08 -1.55 -6.12
N MET A 278 0.16 -2.21 -5.42
CA MET A 278 -0.08 -1.93 -4.00
C MET A 278 1.14 -2.23 -3.12
N LEU A 279 1.87 -3.32 -3.40
CA LEU A 279 3.12 -3.63 -2.70
C LEU A 279 4.23 -2.61 -2.98
N LEU A 280 4.34 -2.11 -4.21
CA LEU A 280 5.29 -1.07 -4.56
C LEU A 280 4.97 0.25 -3.86
N VAL A 281 3.69 0.58 -3.79
CA VAL A 281 3.18 1.78 -3.11
C VAL A 281 3.39 1.73 -1.60
N LEU A 282 3.21 0.56 -0.98
CA LEU A 282 3.41 0.36 0.46
C LEU A 282 4.89 0.25 0.87
N ALA A 283 5.83 0.42 -0.06
CA ALA A 283 7.25 0.30 0.24
C ALA A 283 7.69 1.31 1.33
N PRO A 284 8.40 0.90 2.39
CA PRO A 284 8.83 1.76 3.50
C PRO A 284 9.66 2.98 3.06
N LYS A 285 10.38 2.87 1.93
CA LYS A 285 11.15 3.97 1.33
C LYS A 285 10.29 5.18 0.96
N LEU A 286 9.01 4.96 0.67
CA LEU A 286 8.04 6.03 0.37
C LEU A 286 7.41 6.63 1.64
N GLN A 287 7.56 5.95 2.79
CA GLN A 287 6.93 6.33 4.06
C GLN A 287 7.87 7.06 5.03
N SER A 288 9.20 6.94 4.85
CA SER A 288 10.17 7.67 5.67
C SER A 288 10.31 9.13 5.21
N TRP A 289 9.35 9.98 5.59
CA TRP A 289 9.38 11.41 5.25
C TRP A 289 10.26 12.25 6.17
N GLY A 290 10.51 11.84 7.42
CA GLY A 290 11.06 12.75 8.45
C GLY A 290 12.31 12.32 9.23
N GLN A 291 12.86 11.12 9.05
CA GLN A 291 13.95 10.67 9.95
C GLN A 291 15.36 11.09 9.52
N ASN A 292 15.59 11.45 8.24
CA ASN A 292 16.95 11.75 7.77
C ASN A 292 17.32 13.24 7.78
N SER A 293 16.40 14.15 8.10
CA SER A 293 16.72 15.58 8.22
C SER A 293 17.09 16.02 9.64
N SER A 294 16.87 15.17 10.66
CA SER A 294 17.11 15.55 12.06
C SER A 294 18.43 15.02 12.65
N SER A 295 19.22 14.22 11.91
CA SER A 295 20.48 13.68 12.40
C SER A 295 21.70 14.47 11.95
N ARG A 296 21.72 15.80 12.13
CA ARG A 296 22.96 16.60 12.20
C ARG A 296 22.76 18.02 12.74
N THR A 297 22.11 18.14 13.88
CA THR A 297 22.31 19.31 14.76
C THR A 297 22.51 18.86 16.21
N ASN A 298 23.33 17.81 16.41
CA ASN A 298 24.11 17.66 17.63
C ASN A 298 25.42 18.42 17.41
N ARG A 299 25.36 19.75 17.46
CA ARG A 299 26.54 20.55 17.73
C ARG A 299 26.25 21.27 19.04
N ASN A 300 26.78 20.68 20.11
CA ASN A 300 27.06 21.36 21.37
C ASN A 300 27.52 22.78 21.06
N SER A 301 26.67 23.75 21.33
CA SER A 301 27.09 25.10 21.65
C SER A 301 26.39 25.43 22.95
N ASN A 302 27.03 25.07 24.06
CA ASN A 302 27.00 25.87 25.26
C ASN A 302 27.37 27.30 24.83
N LEU A 303 26.35 28.13 24.65
CA LEU A 303 26.44 29.57 24.65
C LEU A 303 25.45 30.02 25.73
N ASP A 304 25.68 29.47 26.93
CA ASP A 304 25.35 30.18 28.15
C ASP A 304 26.25 31.41 28.18
N ASP A 305 25.61 32.54 28.50
CA ASP A 305 26.24 33.77 28.94
C ASP A 305 27.02 34.55 27.87
N LEU A 306 26.38 35.59 27.33
CA LEU A 306 26.83 36.96 27.54
C LEU A 306 25.80 37.97 27.01
N SER A 307 25.18 38.65 27.98
CA SER A 307 24.95 40.10 28.03
C SER A 307 23.97 40.73 27.05
N ASP A 308 22.76 40.92 27.55
CA ASP A 308 22.18 42.25 27.85
C ASP A 308 22.81 43.42 27.08
N SER A 309 22.13 43.86 26.01
CA SER A 309 22.20 45.23 25.53
C SER A 309 20.82 45.64 25.01
N SER A 310 20.18 46.43 25.87
CA SER A 310 19.06 47.30 25.53
C SER A 310 19.43 48.23 24.37
N ILE A 311 18.53 48.36 23.40
CA ILE A 311 18.32 49.61 22.66
C ILE A 311 16.83 49.63 22.28
N ASP A 312 16.09 50.40 23.05
CA ASP A 312 14.82 50.99 22.68
C ASP A 312 15.05 52.00 21.55
N ILE A 313 14.33 51.86 20.43
CA ILE A 313 13.97 53.00 19.58
C ILE A 313 12.49 52.85 19.23
N GLU A 314 11.73 53.77 19.81
CA GLU A 314 10.31 54.03 19.60
C GLU A 314 9.97 54.50 18.18
N SER A 315 8.73 54.19 17.79
CA SER A 315 7.78 54.99 17.01
C SER A 315 8.23 55.72 15.74
N ASN A 316 7.64 55.31 14.61
CA ASN A 316 6.77 56.25 13.87
C ASN A 316 5.72 55.52 13.03
N ASP A 317 4.48 55.97 13.23
CA ASP A 317 3.35 55.90 12.29
C ASP A 317 3.79 56.30 10.87
N ASP A 318 3.29 55.65 9.83
CA ASP A 318 2.04 56.05 9.21
C ASP A 318 1.68 55.19 7.98
N SER A 319 0.38 55.13 7.78
CA SER A 319 -0.39 54.52 6.70
C SER A 319 0.10 54.73 5.25
N SER A 320 0.13 53.67 4.43
CA SER A 320 -0.43 53.64 3.04
C SER A 320 -0.25 52.31 2.29
N LYS A 321 -1.41 51.74 1.94
CA LYS A 321 -1.81 50.91 0.79
C LYS A 321 -0.77 50.46 -0.27
N GLU A 322 -0.85 49.16 -0.56
CA GLU A 322 -1.06 48.57 -1.90
C GLU A 322 0.01 48.80 -2.99
N LYS A 323 0.85 47.77 -3.25
CA LYS A 323 0.88 46.98 -4.50
C LYS A 323 2.19 46.18 -4.64
N ASP A 324 1.98 44.90 -4.95
CA ASP A 324 2.69 44.05 -5.92
C ASP A 324 4.18 44.26 -6.27
N LEU A 325 4.85 43.10 -6.32
CA LEU A 325 6.00 42.75 -7.16
C LEU A 325 7.36 43.42 -6.84
N THR A 326 8.06 42.82 -5.89
CA THR A 326 9.53 42.90 -5.76
C THR A 326 10.07 41.48 -5.64
N SER A 327 10.34 40.83 -6.77
CA SER A 327 11.64 40.81 -7.46
C SER A 327 12.66 39.93 -6.74
N CYS A 328 12.67 38.65 -7.12
CA CYS A 328 13.91 37.87 -7.15
C CYS A 328 14.74 38.35 -8.36
N ASN A 329 15.47 39.45 -8.20
CA ASN A 329 16.57 39.83 -9.08
C ASN A 329 17.50 40.79 -8.33
N ASN A 330 18.59 40.24 -7.77
CA ASN A 330 19.97 40.64 -8.04
C ASN A 330 20.91 40.16 -6.93
N SER A 331 21.40 38.94 -7.09
CA SER A 331 22.77 38.60 -6.67
C SER A 331 23.73 39.25 -7.65
N SER A 332 24.39 40.35 -7.27
CA SER A 332 25.75 40.74 -7.70
C SER A 332 26.08 42.18 -7.26
N ASN A 333 26.77 42.31 -6.14
CA ASN A 333 27.99 43.13 -5.95
C ASN A 333 28.24 43.34 -4.46
N LEU A 334 28.82 42.30 -3.85
CA LEU A 334 29.54 42.42 -2.59
C LEU A 334 30.92 43.00 -2.93
N ASN A 335 31.09 44.31 -2.79
CA ASN A 335 32.40 44.95 -2.82
C ASN A 335 32.41 46.09 -1.80
N ILE A 336 32.72 45.78 -0.54
CA ILE A 336 33.08 46.78 0.46
C ILE A 336 34.40 46.33 1.08
N ASN A 337 35.45 46.83 0.43
CA ASN A 337 36.73 47.18 1.02
C ASN A 337 36.49 48.11 2.22
N THR A 338 37.03 47.80 3.40
CA THR A 338 37.47 48.85 4.34
C THR A 338 38.62 48.35 5.20
N ASN A 339 39.76 48.99 4.99
CA ASN A 339 41.01 48.87 5.71
C ASN A 339 40.96 49.54 7.10
N HIS A 340 41.97 49.18 7.90
CA HIS A 340 42.71 50.04 8.81
C HIS A 340 42.07 50.49 10.14
N ASN A 341 42.56 49.95 11.26
CA ASN A 341 43.56 50.61 12.13
C ASN A 341 43.79 49.79 13.42
N THR A 342 44.98 49.21 13.64
CA THR A 342 46.08 49.71 14.51
C THR A 342 45.70 49.96 15.97
N SER A 343 46.25 49.16 16.90
CA SER A 343 47.35 49.57 17.80
C SER A 343 47.51 48.65 19.04
N SER A 344 48.75 48.15 19.25
CA SER A 344 49.50 47.94 20.52
C SER A 344 48.78 47.38 21.76
N SER A 345 49.25 46.39 22.54
CA SER A 345 50.61 45.99 22.94
C SER A 345 50.53 44.70 23.82
N PRO A 346 51.65 44.11 24.32
CA PRO A 346 51.79 42.66 24.52
C PRO A 346 51.58 42.20 25.98
N ASN A 347 51.34 40.89 26.21
CA ASN A 347 52.04 40.16 27.27
C ASN A 347 51.84 38.63 27.29
N VAL A 348 52.98 37.93 27.37
CA VAL A 348 53.32 36.82 28.28
C VAL A 348 52.56 35.49 28.11
N ASN A 349 53.14 34.67 27.24
CA ASN A 349 53.71 33.35 27.53
C ASN A 349 53.60 32.86 28.99
N ASN A 350 52.88 31.77 29.25
CA ASN A 350 53.18 30.88 30.36
C ASN A 350 52.90 29.43 29.99
N ASN A 351 54.00 28.68 29.90
CA ASN A 351 54.04 27.23 30.02
C ASN A 351 53.52 26.83 31.41
N SER A 352 52.59 25.90 31.46
CA SER A 352 52.47 24.96 32.57
C SER A 352 51.99 23.61 32.05
N ASN A 353 52.96 22.70 31.94
CA ASN A 353 52.74 21.27 32.01
C ASN A 353 52.02 20.93 33.33
N GLN A 354 50.99 20.10 33.28
CA GLN A 354 50.67 19.18 34.38
C GLN A 354 49.89 17.96 33.88
N SER A 355 50.54 16.80 34.05
CA SER A 355 50.01 15.48 34.47
C SER A 355 48.56 15.11 34.09
N LEU A 356 48.32 14.07 33.28
CA LEU A 356 48.44 12.64 33.62
C LEU A 356 47.40 12.20 34.67
N GLU A 357 46.30 11.63 34.19
CA GLU A 357 45.52 10.63 34.91
C GLU A 357 45.16 9.48 33.94
N VAL A 358 45.67 8.31 34.29
CA VAL A 358 45.39 6.99 33.74
C VAL A 358 44.40 6.32 34.69
N SER A 359 43.31 5.78 34.15
CA SER A 359 42.45 4.76 34.77
C SER A 359 41.74 4.10 33.57
N GLU A 360 42.22 2.99 33.00
CA GLU A 360 42.20 1.61 33.51
C GLU A 360 40.79 1.16 33.94
N ASN A 361 40.08 0.44 33.06
CA ASN A 361 39.71 -0.94 33.36
C ASN A 361 39.21 -1.73 32.13
N LEU A 362 39.78 -2.92 31.99
CA LEU A 362 39.55 -3.96 31.00
C LEU A 362 38.52 -4.98 31.52
N ASN A 363 37.86 -5.65 30.56
CA ASN A 363 37.43 -7.07 30.58
C ASN A 363 36.57 -7.63 31.74
N ASN A 364 35.37 -8.12 31.38
CA ASN A 364 35.02 -9.55 31.34
C ASN A 364 33.51 -9.66 30.99
N LYS A 365 33.07 -10.35 29.95
CA LYS A 365 33.15 -11.79 29.60
C LYS A 365 31.84 -12.51 29.96
N ASP A 366 31.39 -13.24 28.95
CA ASP A 366 30.31 -14.21 28.85
C ASP A 366 30.09 -15.09 30.10
N ASP A 367 28.82 -15.39 30.39
CA ASP A 367 28.32 -16.76 30.64
C ASP A 367 26.84 -16.73 31.02
N LEU A 368 25.95 -17.26 30.17
CA LEU A 368 24.65 -17.78 30.59
C LEU A 368 24.07 -18.73 29.53
N ILE A 369 24.65 -19.93 29.43
CA ILE A 369 24.01 -21.12 28.85
C ILE A 369 24.21 -22.27 29.85
N GLY A 370 23.17 -22.56 30.63
CA GLY A 370 22.93 -23.85 31.29
C GLY A 370 21.46 -24.20 31.00
N GLY A 371 21.09 -25.36 30.48
CA GLY A 371 21.70 -26.67 30.69
C GLY A 371 21.05 -27.31 31.92
N ALA A 372 19.80 -27.75 31.78
CA ALA A 372 19.06 -28.50 32.80
C ALA A 372 18.63 -29.84 32.19
N ASP A 373 19.48 -30.84 32.38
CA ASP A 373 19.13 -32.26 32.28
C ASP A 373 19.05 -32.82 33.70
N VAL A 374 17.84 -33.19 34.13
CA VAL A 374 17.50 -34.37 34.95
C VAL A 374 16.11 -34.82 34.54
#